data_AF-R6FSL1-F1
#
_entry.id   AF-R6FSL1-F1
#
_cell.length_a   1.000
_cell.length_b   1.000
_cell.length_c   1.000
_cell.angle_alpha   90.00
_cell.angle_beta   90.00
_cell.angle_gamma   90.00
#
_symmetry.space_group_name_H-M   'P 1'
#
loop_
_entity.id
_entity.type
_entity.pdbx_description
1 polymer ?
#
loop_
_entity_poly.entity_id
_entity_poly.type
_entity_poly.pdbx_seq_one_letter_code
_entity_poly.pdbx_strand_id
1 'polypeptide(L)'
;MGRNKYSQSEFDAIARLLSLKGSANRAKQKEIRHQLRVGYEFNISDFNEPGKAFGLKELLDARQRGAIVILDDRTIADMKAKRQRDRERDEAQRQQEAVAAGEQTDWKEAMKQWEDWEAQEIAKLDK
;
A
#
# COMPACT_ATOMS: atom_id res chain seq x y z
N MET A 1 4.48 9.18 -16.23
CA MET A 1 5.54 8.48 -15.49
C MET A 1 4.86 7.52 -14.54
N GLY A 2 5.18 6.23 -14.61
CA GLY A 2 4.71 5.20 -13.69
C GLY A 2 5.34 5.30 -12.31
N ARG A 3 5.36 4.18 -11.58
CA ARG A 3 5.97 4.09 -10.25
C ARG A 3 7.42 4.57 -10.29
N ASN A 4 7.79 5.47 -9.39
CA ASN A 4 9.16 6.03 -9.31
C ASN A 4 9.82 5.85 -7.94
N LYS A 5 9.11 5.22 -6.99
CA LYS A 5 9.60 4.92 -5.65
C LYS A 5 9.79 3.42 -5.49
N TYR A 6 10.97 3.02 -5.04
CA TYR A 6 11.36 1.62 -4.90
C TYR A 6 12.06 1.40 -3.56
N SER A 7 12.02 0.19 -3.02
CA SER A 7 12.95 -0.20 -1.96
C SER A 7 14.35 -0.43 -2.52
N GLN A 8 15.35 -0.47 -1.65
CA GLN A 8 16.72 -0.82 -2.05
C GLN A 8 16.79 -2.23 -2.68
N SER A 9 16.07 -3.20 -2.10
CA SER A 9 16.02 -4.57 -2.61
C SER A 9 15.34 -4.69 -3.98
N GLU A 10 14.27 -3.92 -4.23
CA GLU A 10 13.62 -3.83 -5.55
C GLU A 10 14.59 -3.23 -6.58
N PHE A 11 15.27 -2.14 -6.22
CA PHE A 11 16.25 -1.49 -7.09
C PHE A 11 17.38 -2.45 -7.49
N ASP A 12 17.92 -3.21 -6.53
CA ASP A 12 18.99 -4.18 -6.79
C ASP A 12 18.53 -5.37 -7.65
N ALA A 13 17.27 -5.78 -7.53
CA ALA A 13 16.68 -6.79 -8.40
C ALA A 13 16.50 -6.27 -9.84
N ILE A 14 16.01 -5.04 -10.00
CA ILE A 14 15.87 -4.37 -11.30
C ILE A 14 17.24 -4.21 -11.97
N ALA A 15 18.26 -3.80 -11.21
CA ALA A 15 19.64 -3.67 -11.69
C ALA A 15 20.18 -4.99 -12.25
N ARG A 16 19.99 -6.10 -11.52
CA ARG A 16 20.39 -7.45 -11.99
C ARG A 16 19.67 -7.85 -13.27
N LEU A 17 18.35 -7.64 -13.34
CA LEU A 17 17.56 -7.94 -14.54
C LEU A 17 18.02 -7.13 -15.75
N LEU A 18 18.31 -5.83 -15.58
CA LEU A 18 18.81 -4.98 -16.66
C LEU A 18 20.22 -5.36 -17.12
N SER A 19 21.08 -5.84 -16.21
CA SER A 19 22.38 -6.40 -16.58
C SER A 19 22.23 -7.67 -17.43
N LEU A 20 21.35 -8.59 -17.04
CA LEU A 20 21.06 -9.81 -17.80
C LEU A 20 20.43 -9.52 -19.17
N LYS A 21 19.60 -8.48 -19.26
CA LYS A 21 18.98 -8.05 -20.53
C LYS A 21 20.04 -7.70 -21.58
N GLY A 22 21.19 -7.15 -21.18
CA GLY A 22 22.25 -6.74 -22.10
C GLY A 22 22.88 -7.90 -22.88
N SER A 23 23.06 -9.06 -22.23
CA SER A 23 23.65 -10.26 -22.83
C SER A 23 22.61 -11.27 -23.36
N ALA A 24 21.32 -11.01 -23.12
CA ALA A 24 20.23 -11.90 -23.48
C ALA A 24 19.83 -11.81 -24.96
N ASN A 25 19.35 -12.94 -25.51
CA ASN A 25 18.73 -12.99 -26.84
C ASN A 25 17.38 -12.25 -26.87
N ARG A 26 16.82 -12.03 -28.07
CA ARG A 26 15.58 -11.24 -28.25
C ARG A 26 14.39 -11.77 -27.45
N ALA A 27 14.23 -13.09 -27.34
CA ALA A 27 13.15 -13.72 -26.58
C ALA A 27 13.29 -13.43 -25.08
N LYS A 28 14.46 -13.73 -24.50
CA LYS A 28 14.77 -13.45 -23.10
C LYS A 28 14.71 -11.96 -22.77
N GLN A 29 15.09 -11.08 -23.69
CA GLN A 29 14.91 -9.64 -23.50
C GLN A 29 13.43 -9.23 -23.40
N LYS A 30 12.52 -9.88 -24.15
CA LYS A 30 11.07 -9.61 -24.03
C LYS A 30 10.56 -10.09 -22.67
N GLU A 31 10.99 -11.26 -22.24
CA GLU A 31 10.66 -11.82 -20.94
C GLU A 31 11.14 -10.94 -19.77
N ILE A 32 12.40 -10.50 -19.80
CA ILE A 32 12.95 -9.60 -18.77
C ILE A 32 12.17 -8.27 -18.74
N ARG A 33 11.82 -7.70 -19.91
CA ARG A 33 10.96 -6.51 -19.96
C ARG A 33 9.58 -6.75 -19.38
N HIS A 34 9.03 -7.95 -19.54
CA HIS A 34 7.75 -8.31 -18.94
C HIS A 34 7.86 -8.45 -17.42
N GLN A 35 8.89 -9.15 -16.92
CA GLN A 35 9.17 -9.29 -15.48
C GLN A 35 9.36 -7.94 -14.80
N LEU A 36 10.10 -7.02 -15.43
CA LEU A 36 10.26 -5.65 -14.92
C LEU A 36 8.91 -4.94 -14.76
N ARG A 37 8.01 -5.06 -15.75
CA ARG A 37 6.69 -4.40 -15.72
C ARG A 37 5.72 -5.05 -14.74
N VAL A 38 5.65 -6.38 -14.70
CA VAL A 38 4.65 -7.08 -13.87
C VAL A 38 5.12 -7.22 -12.44
N GLY A 39 6.38 -7.59 -12.22
CA GLY A 39 6.90 -7.86 -10.87
C GLY A 39 7.26 -6.59 -10.10
N TYR A 40 7.69 -5.55 -10.80
CA TYR A 40 8.19 -4.32 -10.17
C TYR A 40 7.48 -3.05 -10.64
N GLU A 41 6.47 -3.15 -11.51
CA GLU A 41 5.82 -1.98 -12.13
C GLU A 41 6.85 -1.02 -12.76
N PHE A 42 7.99 -1.56 -13.19
CA PHE A 42 9.10 -0.80 -13.75
C PHE A 42 8.99 -0.80 -15.28
N ASN A 43 8.55 0.33 -15.83
CA ASN A 43 8.51 0.51 -17.28
C ASN A 43 9.74 1.29 -17.76
N ILE A 44 10.59 0.62 -18.55
CA ILE A 44 11.81 1.21 -19.10
C ILE A 44 11.52 2.52 -19.86
N SER A 45 10.40 2.61 -20.59
CA SER A 45 10.06 3.81 -21.38
C SER A 45 9.88 5.06 -20.53
N ASP A 46 9.57 4.91 -19.24
CA ASP A 46 9.26 6.04 -18.37
C ASP A 46 10.54 6.77 -17.93
N PHE A 47 11.68 6.10 -18.00
CA PHE A 47 12.99 6.60 -17.58
C PHE A 47 13.97 6.74 -18.74
N ASN A 48 13.62 6.24 -19.92
CA ASN A 48 14.53 6.18 -21.06
C ASN A 48 14.53 7.47 -21.88
N GLU A 49 15.71 7.84 -22.37
CA GLU A 49 15.86 8.91 -23.35
C GLU A 49 15.56 8.36 -24.77
N PRO A 50 14.86 9.13 -25.63
CA PRO A 50 14.62 8.72 -27.01
C PRO A 50 15.91 8.35 -27.75
N GLY A 51 15.91 7.22 -28.45
CA GLY A 51 17.05 6.75 -29.24
C GLY A 51 18.17 6.07 -28.44
N LYS A 52 18.09 6.04 -27.10
CA LYS A 52 19.06 5.32 -26.25
C LYS A 52 18.48 4.00 -25.74
N ALA A 53 19.36 3.02 -25.54
CA ALA A 53 19.00 1.77 -24.89
C ALA A 53 19.09 1.94 -23.37
N PHE A 54 18.09 1.45 -22.65
CA PHE A 54 18.11 1.46 -21.19
C PHE A 54 18.74 0.18 -20.64
N GLY A 55 19.81 0.35 -19.86
CA GLY A 55 20.52 -0.70 -19.14
C GLY A 55 20.87 -0.28 -17.71
N LEU A 56 21.88 -0.92 -17.13
CA LEU A 56 22.29 -0.69 -15.75
C LEU A 56 22.82 0.74 -15.55
N LYS A 57 23.59 1.26 -16.51
CA LYS A 57 24.15 2.61 -16.43
C LYS A 57 23.05 3.66 -16.38
N GLU A 58 22.07 3.54 -17.27
CA GLU A 58 20.94 4.46 -17.37
C GLU A 58 20.04 4.38 -16.12
N LEU A 59 19.92 3.20 -15.49
CA LEU A 59 19.24 3.05 -14.19
C LEU A 59 19.94 3.83 -13.08
N LEU A 60 21.28 3.73 -12.99
CA LEU A 60 22.07 4.45 -11.99
C LEU A 60 22.03 5.96 -12.23
N ASP A 61 22.14 6.38 -13.49
CA ASP A 61 21.98 7.79 -13.87
C ASP A 61 20.58 8.31 -13.52
N ALA A 62 19.52 7.52 -13.76
CA ALA A 62 18.15 7.89 -13.39
C ALA A 62 17.98 8.03 -11.87
N ARG A 63 18.64 7.18 -11.07
CA ARG A 63 18.72 7.35 -9.61
C ARG A 63 19.46 8.64 -9.24
N GLN A 64 20.61 8.91 -9.85
CA GLN A 64 21.42 10.10 -9.54
C GLN A 64 20.71 11.40 -9.91
N ARG A 65 19.93 11.41 -11.00
CA ARG A 65 19.09 12.53 -11.42
C ARG A 65 17.81 12.68 -10.58
N GLY A 66 17.54 11.76 -9.66
CA GLY A 66 16.34 11.76 -8.81
C GLY A 66 15.05 11.34 -9.53
N ALA A 67 15.13 10.83 -10.77
CA ALA A 67 13.97 10.27 -11.46
C ALA A 67 13.49 8.97 -10.80
N ILE A 68 14.41 8.23 -10.18
CA ILE A 68 14.13 7.05 -9.35
C ILE A 68 14.51 7.39 -7.91
N VAL A 69 13.55 7.27 -7.01
CA VAL A 69 13.73 7.50 -5.57
C VAL A 69 13.74 6.15 -4.86
N ILE A 70 14.80 5.88 -4.10
CA ILE A 70 14.82 4.73 -3.19
C ILE A 70 14.31 5.17 -1.84
N LEU A 71 13.29 4.49 -1.34
CA LEU A 71 12.79 4.68 0.01
C LEU A 71 13.54 3.75 0.95
N ASP A 72 14.13 4.34 1.98
CA ASP A 72 14.75 3.57 3.06
C ASP A 72 13.68 2.77 3.81
N ASP A 73 14.05 1.58 4.28
CA ASP A 73 13.12 0.66 4.97
C ASP A 73 12.44 1.30 6.19
N ARG A 74 13.17 2.19 6.90
CA ARG A 74 12.62 2.99 8.00
C ARG A 74 11.52 3.91 7.53
N THR A 75 11.73 4.62 6.42
CA THR A 75 10.71 5.50 5.82
C THR A 75 9.50 4.69 5.37
N ILE A 76 9.70 3.50 4.81
CA ILE A 76 8.60 2.61 4.43
C ILE A 76 7.80 2.18 5.68
N ALA A 77 8.47 1.83 6.77
CA ALA A 77 7.83 1.47 8.03
C ALA A 77 7.03 2.65 8.62
N ASP A 78 7.62 3.85 8.64
CA ASP A 78 6.97 5.07 9.13
C ASP A 78 5.73 5.45 8.31
N MET A 79 5.80 5.31 6.98
CA MET A 79 4.66 5.53 6.09
C MET A 79 3.53 4.52 6.34
N LYS A 80 3.87 3.24 6.55
CA LYS A 80 2.87 2.20 6.89
C LYS A 80 2.24 2.46 8.25
N ALA A 81 3.04 2.80 9.27
CA ALA A 81 2.56 3.13 10.60
C ALA A 81 1.63 4.36 10.57
N LYS A 82 2.00 5.40 9.81
CA LYS A 82 1.11 6.55 9.58
C LYS A 82 -0.20 6.11 8.94
N ARG A 83 -0.15 5.27 7.89
CA ARG A 83 -1.35 4.81 7.20
C ARG A 83 -2.27 3.99 8.10
N GLN A 84 -1.70 3.18 9.00
CA GLN A 84 -2.45 2.42 9.98
C GLN A 84 -3.16 3.33 10.99
N ARG A 85 -2.44 4.31 11.56
CA ARG A 85 -3.05 5.30 12.47
C ARG A 85 -4.14 6.13 11.80
N ASP A 86 -3.93 6.54 10.54
CA ASP A 86 -4.94 7.26 9.79
C ASP A 86 -6.18 6.38 9.57
N ARG A 87 -6.02 5.09 9.26
CA ARG A 87 -7.15 4.15 9.12
C ARG A 87 -7.93 3.99 10.42
N GLU A 88 -7.25 3.84 11.56
CA GLU A 88 -7.89 3.74 12.88
C GLU A 88 -8.67 5.01 13.24
N ARG A 89 -8.12 6.19 12.93
CA ARG A 89 -8.83 7.47 13.10
C ARG A 89 -10.06 7.56 12.21
N ASP A 90 -9.92 7.21 10.94
CA ASP A 90 -11.02 7.25 9.96
C ASP A 90 -12.12 6.21 10.32
N GLU A 91 -11.76 5.07 10.92
CA GLU A 91 -12.71 4.08 11.46
C GLU A 91 -13.41 4.58 12.72
N ALA A 92 -12.70 5.20 13.66
CA ALA A 92 -13.30 5.81 14.85
C ALA A 92 -14.25 6.95 14.49
N GLN A 93 -13.87 7.79 13.53
CA GLN A 93 -14.72 8.87 13.04
C GLN A 93 -15.97 8.33 12.33
N ARG A 94 -15.83 7.29 11.49
CA ARG A 94 -16.99 6.62 10.88
C ARG A 94 -17.92 5.99 11.92
N GLN A 95 -17.40 5.40 13.00
CA GLN A 95 -18.24 4.88 14.08
C GLN A 95 -18.98 6.01 14.81
N GLN A 96 -18.31 7.12 15.11
CA GLN A 96 -18.97 8.30 15.73
C GLN A 96 -20.03 8.91 14.81
N GLU A 97 -19.75 9.02 13.52
CA GLU A 97 -20.70 9.51 12.52
C GLU A 97 -21.89 8.55 12.35
N ALA A 98 -21.69 7.23 12.39
CA ALA A 98 -22.77 6.24 12.32
C ALA A 98 -23.68 6.27 13.56
N VAL A 99 -23.13 6.52 14.75
CA VAL A 99 -23.89 6.74 15.98
C VAL A 99 -24.65 8.08 15.90
N ALA A 100 -24.01 9.15 15.42
CA ALA A 100 -24.63 10.47 15.30
C ALA A 100 -25.70 10.57 14.21
N ALA A 101 -25.54 9.83 13.10
CA ALA A 101 -26.50 9.76 12.00
C ALA A 101 -27.71 8.85 12.32
N GLY A 102 -27.68 8.15 13.46
CA GLY A 102 -28.76 7.24 13.88
C GLY A 102 -28.86 5.96 13.06
N GLU A 103 -27.88 5.66 12.19
CA GLU A 103 -27.80 4.39 11.43
C GLU A 103 -27.35 3.23 12.32
N GLN A 104 -26.58 3.51 13.37
CA GLN A 104 -26.31 2.56 14.43
C GLN A 104 -27.29 2.85 15.56
N THR A 105 -28.49 2.26 15.51
CA THR A 105 -29.37 2.15 16.67
C THR A 105 -28.50 1.69 17.83
N ASP A 106 -28.56 2.38 18.97
CA ASP A 106 -27.81 2.02 20.17
C ASP A 106 -28.35 0.70 20.74
N TRP A 107 -28.06 -0.40 20.04
CA TRP A 107 -28.52 -1.74 20.35
C TRP A 107 -27.94 -2.21 21.70
N LYS A 108 -26.85 -1.58 22.15
CA LYS A 108 -26.30 -1.77 23.50
C LYS A 108 -27.14 -1.07 24.55
N GLU A 109 -27.56 0.18 24.35
CA GLU A 109 -28.53 0.83 25.24
C GLU A 109 -29.88 0.12 25.19
N ALA A 110 -30.34 -0.32 24.01
CA ALA A 110 -31.59 -1.06 23.87
C ALA A 110 -31.55 -2.43 24.58
N MET A 111 -30.43 -3.16 24.52
CA MET A 111 -30.25 -4.40 25.30
C MET A 111 -30.21 -4.13 26.80
N LYS A 112 -29.48 -3.09 27.23
CA LYS A 112 -29.39 -2.73 28.64
C LYS A 112 -30.75 -2.34 29.23
N GLN A 113 -31.55 -1.57 28.48
CA GLN A 113 -32.93 -1.24 28.85
C GLN A 113 -33.82 -2.50 28.94
N TRP A 114 -33.56 -3.50 28.10
CA TRP A 114 -34.27 -4.78 28.14
C TRP A 114 -33.89 -5.62 29.37
N GLU A 115 -32.60 -5.74 29.67
CA GLU A 115 -32.10 -6.44 30.86
C GLU A 115 -32.61 -5.77 32.16
N ASP A 116 -32.59 -4.43 32.21
CA ASP A 116 -33.12 -3.67 33.35
C ASP A 116 -34.64 -3.85 33.51
N TRP A 117 -35.39 -3.97 32.40
CA TRP A 117 -36.81 -4.27 32.42
C TRP A 117 -37.10 -5.70 32.89
N GLU A 118 -36.34 -6.69 32.39
CA GLU A 118 -36.48 -8.10 32.78
C GLU A 118 -36.18 -8.31 34.27
N ALA A 119 -35.13 -7.66 34.79
CA ALA A 119 -34.81 -7.66 36.21
C ALA A 119 -35.93 -7.02 37.07
N GLN A 120 -36.55 -5.94 36.58
CA GLN A 120 -37.68 -5.32 37.28
C GLN A 120 -38.94 -6.19 37.26
N GLU A 121 -39.23 -6.93 36.19
CA GLU A 121 -40.38 -7.83 36.15
C GLU A 121 -40.19 -9.08 37.00
N ILE A 122 -38.99 -9.66 37.01
CA ILE A 122 -38.66 -10.78 37.90
C ILE A 122 -38.81 -10.34 39.38
N ALA A 123 -38.37 -9.12 39.72
CA ALA A 123 -38.52 -8.58 41.07
C ALA A 123 -39.97 -8.27 41.49
N LYS A 124 -40.90 -8.11 40.53
CA LYS A 124 -42.34 -7.95 40.82
C LYS A 124 -43.05 -9.29 41.01
N LEU A 125 -42.58 -10.36 40.38
CA LEU A 125 -43.11 -11.72 40.51
C LEU A 125 -42.73 -12.39 41.84
N ASP A 126 -41.66 -11.94 42.49
CA ASP A 126 -41.15 -12.45 43.78
C ASP A 126 -41.76 -11.75 45.03
N LYS A 127 -42.82 -10.95 44.88
CA LYS A 127 -43.60 -10.32 45.96
C LYS A 127 -45.03 -10.85 46.02
#